data_AF-A0A1H1VTV7-F1
#
_entry.id   AF-A0A1H1VTV7-F1
#
_cell.length_a   1.000
_cell.length_b   1.000
_cell.length_c   1.000
_cell.angle_alpha   90.00
_cell.angle_beta   90.00
_cell.angle_gamma   90.00
#
_symmetry.space_group_name_H-M   'P 1'
#
loop_
_entity.id
_entity.type
_entity.pdbx_description
1 polymer ?
#
loop_
_entity_poly.entity_id
_entity_poly.type
_entity_poly.pdbx_seq_one_letter_code
_entity_poly.pdbx_strand_id
1 'polypeptide(L)'
;MYQLNYHSISQPSLGISDLENILETANAVNLEKNITGCLIFHNNRFVQILEGEKKDVLFVYKKIQEDQRHHTVTLLWENQVDNRCFPEWNMAYHQPNKSNLVEFVNNLFLLTELSNSSTTSLLSFWSTVRKIVNDDKIKLYDSV
;
A
#
# COMPACT_ATOMS: atom_id res chain seq x y z
N MET A 1 -5.24 3.80 17.99
CA MET A 1 -4.57 2.74 17.20
C MET A 1 -3.69 3.44 16.18
N TYR A 2 -2.66 2.80 15.63
CA TYR A 2 -1.71 3.42 14.71
C TYR A 2 -1.91 2.93 13.27
N GLN A 3 -1.70 3.82 12.31
CA GLN A 3 -1.67 3.48 10.88
C GLN A 3 -0.43 4.08 10.23
N LEU A 4 0.18 3.33 9.32
CA LEU A 4 1.36 3.72 8.54
C LEU A 4 1.19 3.32 7.08
N ASN A 5 1.51 4.24 6.18
CA ASN A 5 1.48 4.08 4.73
C ASN A 5 2.86 4.32 4.15
N TYR A 6 3.32 3.44 3.27
CA TYR A 6 4.59 3.62 2.57
C TYR A 6 4.51 3.16 1.12
N HIS A 7 5.50 3.57 0.33
CA HIS A 7 5.79 2.94 -0.95
C HIS A 7 7.26 2.57 -1.09
N SER A 8 7.57 1.67 -2.01
CA SER A 8 8.93 1.27 -2.36
C SER A 8 9.00 0.79 -3.81
N ILE A 9 10.20 0.51 -4.29
CA ILE A 9 10.46 -0.01 -5.64
C ILE A 9 10.97 -1.44 -5.52
N SER A 10 10.41 -2.40 -6.24
CA SER A 10 10.91 -3.78 -6.21
C SER A 10 12.26 -3.90 -6.90
N GLN A 11 13.03 -4.91 -6.50
CA GLN A 11 14.19 -5.31 -7.30
C GLN A 11 13.74 -5.78 -8.69
N PRO A 12 14.54 -5.57 -9.74
CA PRO A 12 14.24 -6.07 -11.09
C PRO A 12 14.10 -7.59 -11.17
N SER A 13 14.75 -8.32 -10.25
CA SER A 13 14.72 -9.78 -10.17
C SER A 13 13.52 -10.35 -9.42
N LEU A 14 12.60 -9.50 -8.93
CA LEU A 14 11.45 -9.96 -8.14
C LEU A 14 10.53 -10.84 -8.99
N GLY A 15 10.42 -12.10 -8.61
CA GLY A 15 9.55 -13.08 -9.26
C GLY A 15 8.17 -13.19 -8.62
N ILE A 16 7.28 -13.94 -9.27
CA ILE A 16 5.94 -14.27 -8.73
C ILE A 16 6.05 -15.04 -7.41
N SER A 17 6.97 -15.99 -7.32
CA SER A 17 7.22 -16.76 -6.09
C SER A 17 7.68 -15.87 -4.92
N ASP A 18 8.42 -14.79 -5.21
CA ASP A 18 8.82 -13.84 -4.17
C ASP A 18 7.63 -13.07 -3.62
N LEU A 19 6.67 -12.71 -4.48
CA LEU A 19 5.43 -12.06 -4.09
C LEU A 19 4.57 -12.97 -3.22
N GLU A 20 4.40 -14.23 -3.60
CA GLU A 20 3.68 -15.23 -2.79
C GLU A 20 4.33 -15.37 -1.39
N ASN A 21 5.67 -15.46 -1.34
CA ASN A 21 6.42 -15.51 -0.08
C ASN A 21 6.27 -14.24 0.76
N ILE A 22 6.22 -13.06 0.14
CA ILE A 22 5.93 -11.80 0.83
C ILE A 22 4.56 -11.89 1.50
N LEU A 23 3.55 -12.38 0.80
CA LEU A 23 2.18 -12.44 1.30
C LEU A 23 2.00 -13.47 2.41
N GLU A 24 2.61 -14.64 2.28
CA GLU A 24 2.58 -15.65 3.33
C GLU A 24 3.25 -15.14 4.60
N THR A 25 4.44 -14.55 4.47
CA THR A 25 5.18 -13.95 5.60
C THR A 25 4.38 -12.81 6.22
N ALA A 26 3.83 -11.91 5.41
CA ALA A 26 3.05 -10.78 5.89
C ALA A 26 1.80 -11.25 6.64
N ASN A 27 1.05 -12.22 6.11
CA ASN A 27 -0.13 -12.76 6.79
C ASN A 27 0.23 -13.40 8.13
N ALA A 28 1.28 -14.22 8.20
CA ALA A 28 1.69 -14.88 9.43
C ALA A 28 2.14 -13.87 10.51
N VAL A 29 3.05 -12.95 10.15
CA VAL A 29 3.59 -11.94 11.08
C VAL A 29 2.50 -10.96 11.51
N ASN A 30 1.63 -10.55 10.59
CA ASN A 30 0.56 -9.61 10.91
C ASN A 30 -0.49 -10.24 11.82
N LEU A 31 -0.86 -11.49 11.57
CA LEU A 31 -1.81 -12.21 12.42
C LEU A 31 -1.29 -12.33 13.86
N GLU A 32 -0.02 -12.72 14.05
CA GLU A 32 0.62 -12.81 15.37
C GLU A 32 0.59 -11.48 16.14
N LYS A 33 0.68 -10.36 15.42
CA LYS A 33 0.78 -9.02 15.98
C LYS A 33 -0.52 -8.23 15.96
N ASN A 34 -1.63 -8.85 15.56
CA ASN A 34 -2.91 -8.18 15.36
C ASN A 34 -2.79 -6.93 14.46
N ILE A 35 -1.98 -7.05 13.40
CA ILE A 35 -1.83 -6.04 12.35
C ILE A 35 -2.78 -6.39 11.20
N THR A 36 -3.40 -5.37 10.64
CA THR A 36 -4.22 -5.48 9.43
C THR A 36 -3.70 -4.56 8.35
N GLY A 37 -4.13 -4.76 7.10
CA GLY A 37 -3.77 -3.85 6.03
C GLY A 37 -3.94 -4.40 4.63
N CYS A 38 -3.37 -3.67 3.68
CA CYS A 38 -3.41 -3.98 2.26
C CYS A 38 -2.04 -3.68 1.63
N LEU A 39 -1.58 -4.58 0.77
CA LEU A 39 -0.39 -4.49 -0.05
C LEU A 39 -0.80 -4.48 -1.52
N ILE A 40 -0.30 -3.49 -2.25
CA ILE A 40 -0.50 -3.37 -3.70
C ILE A 40 0.87 -3.48 -4.35
N PHE A 41 0.96 -4.31 -5.38
CA PHE A 41 2.16 -4.39 -6.23
C PHE A 41 1.79 -4.10 -7.68
N HIS A 42 2.39 -3.06 -8.26
CA HIS A 42 2.16 -2.69 -9.66
C HIS A 42 3.37 -1.96 -10.25
N ASN A 43 3.71 -2.28 -11.51
CA ASN A 43 4.81 -1.64 -12.25
C ASN A 43 6.11 -1.54 -11.43
N ASN A 44 6.51 -2.63 -10.79
CA ASN A 44 7.69 -2.72 -9.93
C ASN A 44 7.66 -1.78 -8.72
N ARG A 45 6.47 -1.44 -8.21
CA ARG A 45 6.29 -0.61 -7.02
C ARG A 45 5.38 -1.30 -6.03
N PHE A 46 5.73 -1.18 -4.77
CA PHE A 46 4.87 -1.57 -3.66
C PHE A 46 4.24 -0.34 -3.03
N VAL A 47 2.99 -0.47 -2.62
CA VAL A 47 2.30 0.48 -1.76
C VAL A 47 1.59 -0.33 -0.68
N GLN A 48 1.82 0.00 0.59
CA GLN A 48 1.24 -0.76 1.69
C GLN A 48 0.74 0.15 2.80
N ILE A 49 -0.37 -0.27 3.39
CA ILE A 49 -0.95 0.26 4.62
C ILE A 49 -0.85 -0.80 5.72
N LEU A 50 -0.42 -0.39 6.91
CA LEU A 50 -0.33 -1.23 8.11
C LEU A 50 -1.11 -0.56 9.25
N GLU A 51 -1.94 -1.33 9.96
CA GLU A 51 -2.79 -0.83 11.04
C GLU A 51 -2.67 -1.72 12.27
N GLY A 52 -2.52 -1.15 13.47
CA GLY A 52 -2.40 -1.93 14.71
C GLY A 52 -1.83 -1.13 15.87
N GLU A 53 -1.25 -1.80 16.86
CA GLU A 53 -0.51 -1.10 17.91
C GLU A 53 0.74 -0.43 17.33
N LYS A 54 1.01 0.82 17.74
CA LYS A 54 2.14 1.62 17.22
C LYS A 54 3.47 0.87 17.26
N LYS A 55 3.74 0.19 18.38
CA LYS A 55 4.98 -0.57 18.59
C LYS A 55 5.14 -1.69 17.56
N ASP A 56 4.06 -2.40 17.25
CA ASP A 56 4.07 -3.57 16.37
C ASP A 56 4.10 -3.13 14.90
N VAL A 57 3.33 -2.09 14.54
CA VAL A 57 3.38 -1.50 13.19
C VAL A 57 4.78 -0.99 12.87
N LEU A 58 5.42 -0.25 13.79
CA LEU A 58 6.79 0.25 13.59
C LEU A 58 7.82 -0.89 13.54
N PHE A 59 7.62 -1.95 14.33
CA PHE A 59 8.47 -3.14 14.27
C PHE A 59 8.40 -3.84 12.91
N VAL A 60 7.19 -4.06 12.38
CA VAL A 60 7.00 -4.66 11.05
C VAL A 60 7.54 -3.75 9.97
N TYR A 61 7.27 -2.44 10.05
CA TYR A 61 7.79 -1.48 9.09
C TYR A 61 9.33 -1.46 9.05
N LYS A 62 10.01 -1.57 10.19
CA LYS A 62 11.47 -1.67 10.22
C LYS A 62 11.98 -2.92 9.50
N LYS A 63 11.35 -4.08 9.71
CA LYS A 63 11.71 -5.30 8.98
C LYS A 63 11.50 -5.16 7.47
N ILE A 64 10.41 -4.53 7.09
CA ILE A 64 10.12 -4.20 5.69
C ILE A 64 11.25 -3.34 5.12
N GLN A 65 11.68 -2.28 5.81
CA GLN A 65 12.77 -1.40 5.34
C GLN A 65 14.09 -2.14 5.08
N GLU A 66 14.33 -3.29 5.72
CA GLU A 66 15.54 -4.09 5.59
C GLU A 66 15.42 -5.21 4.54
N ASP A 67 14.22 -5.41 3.96
CA ASP A 67 13.94 -6.46 2.98
C ASP A 67 14.68 -6.22 1.67
N GLN A 68 15.49 -7.18 1.23
CA GLN A 68 16.32 -7.03 0.04
C GLN A 68 15.52 -7.10 -1.28
N ARG A 69 14.25 -7.52 -1.23
CA ARG A 69 13.38 -7.65 -2.41
C ARG A 69 12.89 -6.30 -2.95
N HIS A 70 13.12 -5.22 -2.22
CA HIS A 70 12.78 -3.87 -2.66
C HIS A 70 13.83 -2.84 -2.22
N HIS A 71 13.68 -1.59 -2.65
CA HIS A 71 14.53 -0.46 -2.28
C HIS A 71 13.73 0.84 -2.31
N THR A 72 14.37 1.95 -1.96
CA THR A 72 13.75 3.30 -1.96
C THR A 72 12.43 3.34 -1.17
N VAL A 73 12.47 2.80 0.04
CA VAL A 73 11.31 2.78 0.94
C VAL A 73 11.05 4.20 1.44
N THR A 74 9.85 4.71 1.16
CA THR A 74 9.45 6.08 1.48
C THR A 74 8.16 6.05 2.29
N LEU A 75 8.22 6.60 3.51
CA LEU A 75 7.06 6.82 4.35
C LEU A 75 6.17 7.90 3.71
N LEU A 76 4.93 7.54 3.40
CA LEU A 76 3.96 8.48 2.83
C LEU A 76 3.16 9.18 3.92
N TRP A 77 2.78 8.44 4.96
CA TRP A 77 1.99 8.96 6.05
C TRP A 77 2.02 8.03 7.25
N GLU A 78 1.93 8.59 8.46
CA GLU A 78 1.63 7.85 9.68
C GLU A 78 0.88 8.72 10.68
N ASN A 79 -0.05 8.14 11.44
CA ASN A 79 -0.72 8.82 12.55
C ASN A 79 -1.45 7.84 13.47
N GLN A 80 -1.91 8.36 14.62
CA GLN A 80 -2.98 7.72 15.38
C GLN A 80 -4.31 7.85 14.62
N VAL A 81 -5.08 6.76 14.63
CA VAL A 81 -6.40 6.64 14.04
C VAL A 81 -7.34 5.92 15.01
N ASP A 82 -8.63 6.25 14.91
CA ASP A 82 -9.68 5.69 15.78
C ASP A 82 -10.16 4.33 15.30
N ASN A 83 -10.20 4.09 13.98
CA ASN A 83 -10.76 2.88 13.36
C ASN A 83 -9.84 2.32 12.28
N ARG A 84 -9.94 0.99 12.04
CA ARG A 84 -9.20 0.30 10.98
C ARG A 84 -9.89 0.55 9.65
N CYS A 85 -9.14 0.86 8.62
CA CYS A 85 -9.63 0.88 7.25
C CYS A 85 -9.87 -0.56 6.74
N PHE A 86 -9.09 -1.54 7.21
CA PHE A 86 -9.15 -2.93 6.75
C PHE A 86 -9.27 -3.93 7.92
N PRO A 87 -10.33 -3.90 8.74
CA PRO A 87 -10.43 -4.69 9.96
C PRO A 87 -10.43 -6.21 9.75
N GLU A 88 -10.95 -6.68 8.62
CA GLU A 88 -11.10 -8.12 8.32
C GLU A 88 -9.87 -8.71 7.62
N TRP A 89 -8.85 -7.91 7.29
CA TRP A 89 -7.74 -8.32 6.43
C TRP A 89 -6.40 -8.25 7.15
N ASN A 90 -5.82 -9.40 7.48
CA ASN A 90 -4.45 -9.48 8.00
C ASN A 90 -3.44 -8.89 6.97
N MET A 91 -3.60 -9.25 5.69
CA MET A 91 -2.98 -8.57 4.55
C MET A 91 -3.70 -8.92 3.25
N ALA A 92 -4.39 -7.96 2.63
CA ALA A 92 -4.95 -8.14 1.29
C ALA A 92 -3.94 -7.79 0.19
N TYR A 93 -3.93 -8.57 -0.89
CA TYR A 93 -3.04 -8.35 -2.04
C TYR A 93 -3.83 -8.05 -3.31
N HIS A 94 -3.35 -7.08 -4.09
CA HIS A 94 -3.83 -6.85 -5.44
C HIS A 94 -2.66 -6.64 -6.41
N GLN A 95 -2.67 -7.40 -7.51
CA GLN A 95 -1.82 -7.20 -8.67
C GLN A 95 -2.67 -6.67 -9.82
N PRO A 96 -2.65 -5.35 -10.09
CA PRO A 96 -3.36 -4.81 -11.23
C PRO A 96 -2.66 -5.24 -12.52
N ASN A 97 -3.31 -6.07 -13.33
CA ASN A 97 -2.99 -6.13 -14.75
C ASN A 97 -3.36 -4.79 -15.41
N LYS A 98 -2.64 -4.39 -16.45
CA LYS A 98 -2.66 -3.05 -17.09
C LYS A 98 -4.04 -2.42 -17.36
N SER A 99 -5.13 -3.17 -17.37
CA SER A 99 -6.50 -2.69 -17.64
C SER A 99 -7.27 -2.17 -16.42
N ASN A 100 -6.94 -2.57 -15.19
CA ASN A 100 -7.85 -2.36 -14.03
C ASN A 100 -7.32 -1.42 -12.95
N LEU A 101 -6.21 -0.71 -13.18
CA LEU A 101 -5.73 0.30 -12.23
C LEU A 101 -6.72 1.43 -11.97
N VAL A 102 -7.35 1.94 -13.04
CA VAL A 102 -8.32 3.04 -12.92
C VAL A 102 -9.58 2.56 -12.20
N GLU A 103 -10.05 1.36 -12.52
CA GLU A 103 -11.22 0.75 -11.86
C GLU A 103 -10.92 0.42 -10.39
N PHE A 104 -9.72 -0.07 -10.08
CA PHE A 104 -9.28 -0.32 -8.70
C PHE A 104 -9.13 0.98 -7.90
N VAL A 105 -8.50 2.00 -8.47
CA VAL A 105 -8.40 3.34 -7.86
C VAL A 105 -9.79 3.91 -7.64
N ASN A 106 -10.71 3.77 -8.60
CA ASN A 106 -12.10 4.22 -8.47
C ASN A 106 -12.88 3.41 -7.42
N ASN A 107 -12.69 2.09 -7.34
CA ASN A 107 -13.33 1.25 -6.33
C ASN A 107 -12.81 1.58 -4.93
N LEU A 108 -11.53 1.92 -4.81
CA LEU A 108 -10.94 2.37 -3.56
C LEU A 108 -11.40 3.79 -3.20
N PHE A 109 -11.53 4.69 -4.18
CA PHE A 109 -12.19 6.00 -4.00
C PHE A 109 -13.64 5.83 -3.52
N LEU A 110 -14.39 4.89 -4.12
CA LEU A 110 -15.76 4.57 -3.72
C LEU A 110 -15.81 4.07 -2.27
N LEU A 111 -14.89 3.19 -1.87
CA LEU A 111 -14.81 2.70 -0.48
C LEU A 111 -14.41 3.81 0.50
N THR A 112 -13.59 4.78 0.08
CA THR A 112 -13.25 5.96 0.89
C THR A 112 -14.35 7.03 0.94
N GLU A 113 -15.20 7.13 -0.08
CA GLU A 113 -16.40 7.99 -0.06
C GLU A 113 -17.55 7.34 0.73
N LEU A 114 -17.65 6.01 0.69
CA LEU A 114 -18.66 5.24 1.43
C LEU A 114 -18.29 5.04 2.91
N SER A 115 -17.01 5.13 3.27
CA SER A 115 -16.57 5.15 4.67
C SER A 115 -16.50 6.60 5.17
N ASN A 116 -17.30 6.94 6.19
CA ASN A 116 -17.37 8.28 6.79
C ASN A 116 -16.07 8.75 7.50
N SER A 117 -14.95 8.03 7.35
CA SER A 117 -13.67 8.31 8.00
C SER A 117 -12.72 9.05 7.06
N SER A 118 -13.14 10.20 6.56
CA SER A 118 -12.32 11.11 5.75
C SER A 118 -11.32 11.85 6.64
N THR A 119 -10.15 11.26 6.90
CA THR A 119 -9.03 12.03 7.48
C THR A 119 -8.25 12.74 6.37
N THR A 120 -7.80 13.97 6.64
CA THR A 120 -6.96 14.83 5.79
C THR A 120 -5.73 14.11 5.22
N SER A 121 -5.25 13.11 5.95
CA SER A 121 -4.25 12.11 5.55
C SER A 121 -4.55 11.43 4.23
N LEU A 122 -5.72 10.78 4.15
CA LEU A 122 -6.11 9.97 2.99
C LEU A 122 -6.24 10.86 1.76
N LEU A 123 -6.79 12.06 1.94
CA LEU A 123 -6.90 13.05 0.87
C LEU A 123 -5.52 13.48 0.32
N SER A 124 -4.51 13.60 1.18
CA SER A 124 -3.13 13.93 0.79
C SER A 124 -2.42 12.76 0.08
N PHE A 125 -2.59 11.54 0.60
CA PHE A 125 -2.11 10.31 -0.03
C PHE A 125 -2.71 10.17 -1.45
N TRP A 126 -4.02 10.38 -1.59
CA TRP A 126 -4.72 10.28 -2.88
C TRP A 126 -4.43 11.45 -3.83
N SER A 127 -4.11 12.65 -3.32
CA SER A 127 -3.55 13.74 -4.13
C SER A 127 -2.22 13.33 -4.78
N THR A 128 -1.38 12.62 -4.02
CA THR A 128 -0.06 12.15 -4.48
C THR A 128 -0.20 11.04 -5.52
N VAL A 129 -1.07 10.06 -5.28
CA VAL A 129 -1.36 8.98 -6.25
C VAL A 129 -1.94 9.56 -7.55
N ARG A 130 -2.84 10.55 -7.48
CA ARG A 130 -3.38 11.23 -8.66
C ARG A 130 -2.32 11.94 -9.51
N LYS A 131 -1.33 12.60 -8.88
CA LYS A 131 -0.22 13.22 -9.61
C LYS A 131 0.62 12.19 -10.36
N ILE A 132 0.96 11.08 -9.70
CA ILE A 132 1.75 10.00 -10.31
C ILE A 132 1.00 9.38 -11.50
N VAL A 133 -0.31 9.14 -11.36
CA VAL A 133 -1.15 8.56 -12.43
C VAL A 133 -1.37 9.53 -13.60
N ASN A 134 -1.42 10.84 -13.37
CA ASN A 134 -1.60 11.83 -14.44
C ASN A 134 -0.30 12.21 -15.17
N ASP A 135 0.86 12.18 -14.53
CA ASP A 135 2.15 12.43 -15.20
C ASP A 135 2.45 11.35 -16.27
N ASP A 136 2.00 10.11 -16.06
CA ASP A 136 2.10 9.05 -17.08
C ASP A 136 1.16 9.28 -18.26
N LYS A 137 0.02 9.97 -18.07
CA LYS A 137 -0.90 10.31 -19.18
C LYS A 137 -0.37 11.42 -20.07
N ILE A 138 0.38 12.39 -19.54
CA ILE A 138 0.89 13.52 -20.32
C ILE A 138 2.00 13.05 -21.28
N LYS A 139 2.91 12.17 -20.83
CA LYS A 139 3.97 11.62 -21.69
C LYS A 139 3.46 10.72 -22.83
N LEU A 140 2.29 10.12 -22.67
CA LEU A 140 1.63 9.32 -23.71
C LEU A 140 1.00 10.17 -24.82
N TYR A 141 0.74 11.47 -24.59
CA TYR A 141 0.17 12.38 -25.58
C TYR A 141 1.22 13.22 -26.33
N ASP A 142 2.41 13.42 -25.76
CA ASP A 142 3.50 14.19 -26.42
C ASP A 142 4.31 13.36 -27.44
N SER A 143 3.89 12.12 -27.72
CA SER A 143 4.57 11.19 -28.64
C SER A 143 3.76 10.87 -29.91
N VAL A 144 2.74 11.65 -30.25
CA VAL A 144 1.93 11.50 -31.47
C VAL A 144 1.93 12.77 -32.29
#